data_AF-A0A962YDV5-F1
#
_entry.id   AF-A0A962YDV5-F1
#
_cell.length_a   1.000
_cell.length_b   1.000
_cell.length_c   1.000
_cell.angle_alpha   90.00
_cell.angle_beta   90.00
_cell.angle_gamma   90.00
#
_symmetry.space_group_name_H-M   'P 1'
#
loop_
_entity.id
_entity.type
_entity.pdbx_description
1 polymer ?
#
loop_
_entity_poly.entity_id
_entity_poly.type
_entity_poly.pdbx_seq_one_letter_code
_entity_poly.pdbx_strand_id
1 'polypeptide(L)'
;MAVIASIHTWWQRWRNIPGPAGDPERVPVTPSAHAQNLVGQWLSGEADRIQALGLETLQGLADASPQSWDNESPAAAANVWIDTVLQNHLATAISHNLSTQNRYLILVQVLCQGLAQEYANALCQGQRLRCPLIESNGMTPRSRPWLRPDQATTFDPATLALWLACARLPEAGRLLLGDALARGWPGFSGNASATFIPPARKHPKASMTIPARSAHGVKTVNVRRSTTAEAHSSPSGGERELLRQAVTAALLQLTQSAAFNRHGGEGWRVNEVFFLCAKPFAERLQDSSWVATQAALQKRKTLYRRLAHWGLIETNGSMPIWKIRITEPGCPQPQFASVIKLPAALYRQAVSVKQYHAGTVQKVVE
;
A
#
# COMPACT_ATOMS: atom_id res chain seq x y z
N MET A 1 -11.79 7.85 0.87
CA MET A 1 -12.33 7.98 -0.50
C MET A 1 -11.30 7.66 -1.58
N ALA A 2 -10.15 8.35 -1.69
CA ALA A 2 -9.16 8.11 -2.75
C ALA A 2 -8.58 6.67 -2.76
N VAL A 3 -8.34 6.07 -1.59
CA VAL A 3 -7.86 4.68 -1.46
C VAL A 3 -8.88 3.66 -1.97
N ILE A 4 -10.16 3.85 -1.63
CA ILE A 4 -11.27 2.97 -2.08
C ILE A 4 -11.42 3.04 -3.61
N ALA A 5 -11.31 4.24 -4.21
CA ALA A 5 -11.35 4.41 -5.65
C ALA A 5 -10.17 3.73 -6.38
N SER A 6 -8.96 3.81 -5.82
CA SER A 6 -7.78 3.11 -6.34
C SER A 6 -7.91 1.58 -6.25
N ILE A 7 -8.53 1.07 -5.17
CA ILE A 7 -8.75 -0.35 -4.95
C ILE A 7 -9.84 -0.90 -5.88
N HIS A 8 -10.94 -0.18 -6.05
CA HIS A 8 -11.97 -0.55 -7.03
C HIS A 8 -11.38 -0.58 -8.45
N THR A 9 -10.57 0.43 -8.82
CA THR A 9 -9.91 0.48 -10.13
C THR A 9 -8.89 -0.64 -10.31
N TRP A 10 -8.14 -0.98 -9.27
CA TRP A 10 -7.24 -2.13 -9.27
C TRP A 10 -8.00 -3.45 -9.42
N TRP A 11 -9.11 -3.62 -8.69
CA TRP A 11 -9.95 -4.80 -8.74
C TRP A 11 -10.55 -5.03 -10.13
N GLN A 12 -11.10 -3.97 -10.75
CA GLN A 12 -11.61 -4.03 -12.12
C GLN A 12 -10.54 -4.43 -13.13
N ARG A 13 -9.29 -4.01 -12.91
CA ARG A 13 -8.16 -4.44 -13.75
C ARG A 13 -7.80 -5.91 -13.51
N TRP A 14 -7.77 -6.35 -12.26
CA TRP A 14 -7.41 -7.72 -11.89
C TRP A 14 -8.44 -8.75 -12.34
N ARG A 15 -9.74 -8.42 -12.27
CA ARG A 15 -10.84 -9.28 -12.75
C ARG A 15 -10.68 -9.70 -14.21
N ASN A 16 -10.07 -8.84 -15.03
CA ASN A 16 -9.90 -9.06 -16.46
C ASN A 16 -8.56 -9.71 -16.82
N ILE A 17 -7.70 -10.03 -15.84
CA ILE A 17 -6.47 -10.78 -16.08
C ILE A 17 -6.82 -12.27 -15.95
N PRO A 18 -6.66 -13.09 -17.00
CA PRO A 18 -6.82 -14.53 -16.86
C PRO A 18 -5.86 -15.03 -15.77
N GLY A 19 -6.41 -15.73 -14.78
CA GLY A 19 -5.63 -16.27 -13.67
C GLY A 19 -4.47 -17.11 -14.20
N PRO A 20 -3.26 -17.01 -13.64
CA PRO A 20 -2.16 -17.87 -14.04
C PRO A 20 -2.59 -19.33 -13.83
N ALA A 21 -2.20 -20.21 -14.75
CA ALA A 21 -2.36 -21.65 -14.55
C ALA A 21 -1.76 -22.01 -13.19
N GLY A 22 -2.56 -22.63 -12.31
CA GLY A 22 -2.15 -22.97 -10.95
C GLY A 22 -0.85 -23.78 -10.99
N ASP A 23 0.05 -23.47 -10.05
CA ASP A 23 1.29 -24.21 -9.87
C ASP A 23 0.94 -25.63 -9.37
N PRO A 24 1.13 -26.69 -10.18
CA PRO A 24 0.63 -28.03 -9.86
C PRO A 24 1.28 -28.66 -8.62
N GLU A 25 2.38 -28.09 -8.13
CA GLU A 25 3.13 -28.62 -6.98
C GLU A 25 2.69 -28.03 -5.62
N ARG A 26 1.75 -27.08 -5.59
CA ARG A 26 1.38 -26.47 -4.31
C ARG A 26 0.44 -27.39 -3.52
N VAL A 27 0.94 -27.92 -2.41
CA VAL A 27 0.10 -28.61 -1.43
C VAL A 27 -0.81 -27.58 -0.74
N PRO A 28 -2.13 -27.69 -0.86
CA PRO A 28 -3.05 -26.80 -0.17
C PRO A 28 -2.90 -26.95 1.34
N VAL A 29 -2.96 -25.82 2.05
CA VAL A 29 -2.94 -25.77 3.51
C VAL A 29 -4.35 -26.01 4.00
N THR A 30 -4.62 -27.19 4.54
CA THR A 30 -5.93 -27.49 5.12
C THR A 30 -6.08 -26.78 6.48
N PRO A 31 -7.08 -25.91 6.67
CA PRO A 31 -7.41 -25.32 7.95
C PRO A 31 -7.70 -26.40 8.99
N SER A 32 -7.37 -26.13 10.26
CA SER A 32 -7.68 -27.07 11.35
C SER A 32 -9.19 -27.33 11.45
N ALA A 33 -9.57 -28.54 11.89
CA ALA A 33 -10.98 -28.86 12.15
C ALA A 33 -11.60 -27.91 13.19
N HIS A 34 -10.79 -27.39 14.12
CA HIS A 34 -11.23 -26.42 15.10
C HIS A 34 -11.63 -25.08 14.46
N ALA A 35 -10.78 -24.53 13.58
CA ALA A 35 -11.07 -23.31 12.83
C ALA A 35 -12.34 -23.47 11.97
N GLN A 36 -12.47 -24.60 11.26
CA GLN A 36 -13.65 -24.89 10.44
C GLN A 36 -14.94 -24.90 11.29
N ASN A 37 -14.89 -25.54 12.47
CA ASN A 37 -16.01 -25.57 13.41
C ASN A 37 -16.37 -24.18 13.94
N LEU A 38 -15.37 -23.35 14.30
CA LEU A 38 -15.61 -21.98 14.77
C LEU A 38 -16.26 -21.11 13.69
N VAL A 39 -15.83 -21.23 12.44
CA VAL A 39 -16.44 -20.51 11.31
C VAL A 39 -17.87 -20.99 11.06
N GLY A 40 -18.11 -22.30 11.10
CA GLY A 40 -19.47 -22.86 10.97
C GLY A 40 -20.41 -22.39 12.07
N GLN A 41 -19.94 -22.36 13.32
CA GLN A 41 -20.70 -21.82 14.45
C GLN A 41 -20.96 -20.31 14.30
N TRP A 42 -19.97 -19.54 13.88
CA TRP A 42 -20.10 -18.10 13.66
C TRP A 42 -21.16 -17.76 12.59
N LEU A 43 -21.17 -18.52 11.50
CA LEU A 43 -22.12 -18.35 10.40
C LEU A 43 -23.42 -19.16 10.58
N SER A 44 -23.62 -19.76 11.76
CA SER A 44 -24.86 -20.48 12.05
C SER A 44 -26.07 -19.55 11.98
N GLY A 45 -27.09 -19.96 11.23
CA GLY A 45 -28.28 -19.16 10.94
C GLY A 45 -28.17 -18.27 9.69
N GLU A 46 -26.99 -18.19 9.06
CA GLU A 46 -26.88 -17.65 7.70
C GLU A 46 -27.34 -18.68 6.66
N ALA A 47 -27.67 -18.22 5.46
CA ALA A 47 -27.98 -19.10 4.33
C ALA A 47 -26.79 -20.03 4.03
N ASP A 48 -27.07 -21.28 3.63
CA ASP A 48 -26.04 -22.31 3.36
C ASP A 48 -24.92 -21.82 2.43
N ARG A 49 -25.28 -21.03 1.42
CA ARG A 49 -24.31 -20.41 0.49
C ARG A 49 -23.27 -19.51 1.20
N ILE A 50 -23.66 -18.82 2.26
CA ILE A 50 -22.77 -17.94 3.04
C ILE A 50 -21.88 -18.77 3.95
N GLN A 51 -22.41 -19.85 4.54
CA GLN A 51 -21.61 -20.79 5.34
C GLN A 51 -20.53 -21.46 4.49
N ALA A 52 -20.90 -21.98 3.31
CA ALA A 52 -19.96 -22.55 2.34
C ALA A 52 -18.90 -21.52 1.92
N LEU A 53 -19.32 -20.30 1.58
CA LEU A 53 -18.42 -19.21 1.24
C LEU A 53 -17.45 -18.84 2.37
N GLY A 54 -17.89 -18.93 3.64
CA GLY A 54 -17.05 -18.74 4.81
C GLY A 54 -15.93 -19.77 4.92
N LEU A 55 -16.24 -21.05 4.65
CA LEU A 55 -15.25 -22.14 4.65
C LEU A 55 -14.28 -22.03 3.47
N GLU A 56 -14.76 -21.67 2.27
CA GLU A 56 -13.89 -21.39 1.12
C GLU A 56 -12.97 -20.19 1.38
N THR A 57 -13.49 -19.15 2.04
CA THR A 57 -12.69 -17.99 2.47
C THR A 57 -11.60 -18.40 3.45
N LEU A 58 -11.93 -19.25 4.43
CA LEU A 58 -10.96 -19.78 5.39
C LEU A 58 -9.85 -20.55 4.69
N GLN A 59 -10.19 -21.42 3.74
CA GLN A 59 -9.25 -22.18 2.92
C GLN A 59 -8.33 -21.27 2.12
N GLY A 60 -8.89 -20.33 1.35
CA GLY A 60 -8.11 -19.41 0.50
C GLY A 60 -7.15 -18.51 1.28
N LEU A 61 -7.50 -18.14 2.52
CA LEU A 61 -6.62 -17.39 3.41
C LEU A 61 -5.59 -18.28 4.12
N ALA A 62 -5.90 -19.53 4.43
CA ALA A 62 -4.94 -20.50 4.95
C ALA A 62 -3.83 -20.78 3.92
N ASP A 63 -4.20 -20.91 2.65
CA ASP A 63 -3.26 -21.03 1.53
C ASP A 63 -2.39 -19.79 1.34
N ALA A 64 -2.85 -18.63 1.81
CA ALA A 64 -2.10 -17.38 1.79
C ALA A 64 -1.25 -17.14 3.04
N SER A 65 -1.16 -18.11 3.96
CA SER A 65 -0.35 -17.98 5.18
C SER A 65 1.11 -17.62 4.87
N PRO A 66 1.82 -16.92 5.78
CA PRO A 66 3.22 -16.60 5.59
C PRO A 66 4.06 -17.87 5.38
N GLN A 67 4.59 -18.03 4.17
CA GLN A 67 5.47 -19.14 3.81
C GLN A 67 6.87 -18.62 3.63
N SER A 68 7.81 -19.14 4.44
CA SER A 68 9.23 -18.87 4.26
C SER A 68 9.69 -19.46 2.93
N TRP A 69 10.62 -18.79 2.27
CA TRP A 69 11.32 -19.34 1.11
C TRP A 69 12.21 -20.54 1.47
N ASP A 70 12.73 -20.53 2.69
CA ASP A 70 13.79 -21.47 3.10
C ASP A 70 13.23 -22.75 3.76
N ASN A 71 11.93 -22.80 4.08
CA ASN A 71 11.30 -23.97 4.73
C ASN A 71 10.27 -24.63 3.81
N GLU A 72 10.51 -25.90 3.48
CA GLU A 72 9.64 -26.73 2.65
C GLU A 72 8.41 -27.29 3.39
N SER A 73 8.31 -27.13 4.71
CA SER A 73 7.21 -27.69 5.51
C SER A 73 6.32 -26.61 6.17
N PRO A 74 5.27 -26.14 5.48
CA PRO A 74 4.47 -24.98 5.89
C PRO A 74 3.24 -25.29 6.77
N ALA A 75 2.79 -26.56 6.86
CA ALA A 75 1.40 -26.84 7.27
C ALA A 75 1.09 -26.63 8.77
N ALA A 76 2.02 -26.96 9.68
CA ALA A 76 1.72 -26.93 11.11
C ALA A 76 1.67 -25.50 11.70
N ALA A 77 2.59 -24.62 11.27
CA ALA A 77 2.63 -23.23 11.75
C ALA A 77 1.54 -22.35 11.12
N ALA A 78 1.12 -22.67 9.89
CA ALA A 78 0.09 -21.92 9.15
C ALA A 78 -1.30 -21.97 9.80
N ASN A 79 -1.61 -22.98 10.63
CA ASN A 79 -2.92 -23.10 11.26
C ASN A 79 -3.03 -22.42 12.63
N VAL A 80 -1.91 -22.24 13.34
CA VAL A 80 -1.92 -21.68 14.70
C VAL A 80 -2.47 -20.25 14.74
N TRP A 81 -2.14 -19.43 13.74
CA TRP A 81 -2.61 -18.05 13.70
C TRP A 81 -4.13 -17.97 13.45
N ILE A 82 -4.66 -18.85 12.60
CA ILE A 82 -6.09 -18.90 12.27
C ILE A 82 -6.88 -19.20 13.53
N ASP A 83 -6.51 -20.27 14.24
CA ASP A 83 -7.16 -20.67 15.48
C ASP A 83 -7.10 -19.55 16.52
N THR A 84 -5.92 -18.92 16.68
CA THR A 84 -5.72 -17.80 17.61
C THR A 84 -6.60 -16.60 17.27
N VAL A 85 -6.67 -16.22 16.00
CA VAL A 85 -7.45 -15.06 15.53
C VAL A 85 -8.94 -15.32 15.72
N LEU A 86 -9.43 -16.50 15.33
CA LEU A 86 -10.84 -16.85 15.47
C LEU A 86 -11.26 -16.92 16.95
N GLN A 87 -10.46 -17.55 17.81
CA GLN A 87 -10.74 -17.62 19.25
C GLN A 87 -10.80 -16.24 19.90
N ASN A 88 -9.86 -15.35 19.61
CA ASN A 88 -9.81 -14.04 20.25
C ASN A 88 -10.91 -13.10 19.74
N HIS A 89 -11.17 -13.12 18.43
CA HIS A 89 -12.00 -12.08 17.82
C HIS A 89 -13.46 -12.51 17.61
N LEU A 90 -13.72 -13.76 17.23
CA LEU A 90 -15.10 -14.21 17.05
C LEU A 90 -15.80 -14.43 18.38
N ALA A 91 -15.14 -14.96 19.41
CA ALA A 91 -15.75 -15.13 20.74
C ALA A 91 -16.24 -13.79 21.32
N THR A 92 -15.45 -12.74 21.13
CA THR A 92 -15.81 -11.38 21.54
C THR A 92 -17.00 -10.85 20.75
N ALA A 93 -17.03 -11.08 19.44
CA ALA A 93 -18.09 -10.62 18.56
C ALA A 93 -19.43 -11.38 18.75
N ILE A 94 -19.39 -12.67 19.13
CA ILE A 94 -20.59 -13.48 19.45
C ILE A 94 -21.33 -12.86 20.64
N SER A 95 -20.57 -12.36 21.62
CA SER A 95 -21.12 -11.75 22.83
C SER A 95 -21.86 -10.42 22.58
N HIS A 96 -21.64 -9.78 21.42
CA HIS A 96 -22.21 -8.47 21.08
C HIS A 96 -23.46 -8.51 20.19
N ASN A 97 -24.03 -9.70 19.95
CA ASN A 97 -25.32 -9.89 19.26
C ASN A 97 -25.43 -9.09 17.94
N LEU A 98 -24.35 -9.14 17.15
CA LEU A 98 -24.26 -8.43 15.87
C LEU A 98 -25.30 -8.96 14.88
N SER A 99 -25.90 -8.04 14.12
CA SER A 99 -26.87 -8.38 13.08
C SER A 99 -26.31 -9.46 12.14
N THR A 100 -27.10 -10.50 11.88
CA THR A 100 -26.80 -11.62 10.97
C THR A 100 -26.21 -11.14 9.64
N GLN A 101 -26.80 -10.10 9.07
CA GLN A 101 -26.47 -9.57 7.74
C GLN A 101 -24.98 -9.18 7.49
N ASN A 102 -24.15 -9.02 8.53
CA ASN A 102 -22.74 -8.63 8.37
C ASN A 102 -21.74 -9.69 8.85
N ARG A 103 -22.19 -10.86 9.33
CA ARG A 103 -21.29 -11.86 9.95
C ARG A 103 -20.18 -12.33 9.01
N TYR A 104 -20.48 -12.53 7.72
CA TYR A 104 -19.48 -12.89 6.72
C TYR A 104 -18.43 -11.78 6.52
N LEU A 105 -18.85 -10.51 6.42
CA LEU A 105 -17.93 -9.39 6.21
C LEU A 105 -17.01 -9.18 7.41
N ILE A 106 -17.54 -9.37 8.63
CA ILE A 106 -16.76 -9.32 9.87
C ILE A 106 -15.75 -10.47 9.91
N LEU A 107 -16.15 -11.69 9.52
CA LEU A 107 -15.24 -12.83 9.41
C LEU A 107 -14.08 -12.52 8.45
N VAL A 108 -14.41 -11.99 7.26
CA VAL A 108 -13.42 -11.58 6.24
C VAL A 108 -12.44 -10.55 6.81
N GLN A 109 -12.96 -9.52 7.50
CA GLN A 109 -12.13 -8.49 8.12
C GLN A 109 -11.16 -9.08 9.14
N VAL A 110 -11.69 -9.87 10.08
CA VAL A 110 -10.91 -10.48 11.17
C VAL A 110 -9.81 -11.37 10.61
N LEU A 111 -10.15 -12.26 9.67
CA LEU A 111 -9.17 -13.17 9.07
C LEU A 111 -8.10 -12.43 8.27
N CYS A 112 -8.48 -11.43 7.46
CA CYS A 112 -7.51 -10.67 6.66
C CYS A 112 -6.59 -9.80 7.53
N GLN A 113 -7.12 -9.22 8.61
CA GLN A 113 -6.31 -8.46 9.58
C GLN A 113 -5.34 -9.38 10.34
N GLY A 114 -5.83 -10.54 10.78
CA GLY A 114 -5.00 -11.57 11.41
C GLY A 114 -3.85 -11.99 10.50
N LEU A 115 -4.14 -12.33 9.25
CA LEU A 115 -3.13 -12.70 8.26
C LEU A 115 -2.13 -11.57 8.00
N ALA A 116 -2.62 -10.32 7.85
CA ALA A 116 -1.75 -9.17 7.66
C ALA A 116 -0.81 -8.94 8.86
N GLN A 117 -1.28 -9.17 10.08
CA GLN A 117 -0.48 -9.07 11.28
C GLN A 117 0.60 -10.15 11.33
N GLU A 118 0.30 -11.39 10.92
CA GLU A 118 1.30 -12.46 10.84
C GLU A 118 2.39 -12.15 9.81
N TYR A 119 2.02 -11.59 8.65
CA TYR A 119 2.99 -11.08 7.69
C TYR A 119 3.88 -9.98 8.28
N ALA A 120 3.30 -9.02 9.00
CA ALA A 120 4.06 -7.97 9.66
C ALA A 120 5.02 -8.56 10.72
N ASN A 121 4.56 -9.52 11.52
CA ASN A 121 5.37 -10.19 12.54
C ASN A 121 6.56 -10.92 11.92
N ALA A 122 6.33 -11.71 10.88
CA ALA A 122 7.38 -12.47 10.20
C ALA A 122 8.39 -11.55 9.48
N LEU A 123 7.94 -10.44 8.88
CA LEU A 123 8.82 -9.42 8.32
C LEU A 123 9.68 -8.73 9.39
N CYS A 124 9.10 -8.39 10.55
CA CYS A 124 9.84 -7.82 11.68
C CYS A 124 10.90 -8.79 12.24
N GLN A 125 10.70 -10.10 12.07
CA GLN A 125 11.68 -11.14 12.42
C GLN A 125 12.75 -11.35 11.33
N GLY A 126 12.69 -10.62 10.22
CA GLY A 126 13.63 -10.74 9.11
C GLY A 126 13.40 -11.98 8.23
N GLN A 127 12.24 -12.63 8.31
CA GLN A 127 11.94 -13.81 7.50
C GLN A 127 11.73 -13.44 6.02
N ARG A 128 12.13 -14.35 5.13
CA ARG A 128 11.95 -14.21 3.68
C ARG A 128 10.63 -14.86 3.28
N LEU A 129 9.61 -14.04 3.04
CA LEU A 129 8.26 -14.53 2.79
C LEU A 129 7.89 -14.50 1.30
N ARG A 130 7.09 -15.49 0.88
CA ARG A 130 6.37 -15.42 -0.40
C ARG A 130 5.35 -14.28 -0.37
N CYS A 131 5.14 -13.64 -1.52
CA CYS A 131 4.17 -12.56 -1.64
C CYS A 131 2.74 -13.12 -1.49
N PRO A 132 1.95 -12.66 -0.50
CA PRO A 132 0.60 -13.18 -0.29
C PRO A 132 -0.37 -12.84 -1.41
N LEU A 133 -0.04 -11.92 -2.31
CA LEU A 133 -0.96 -11.45 -3.37
C LEU A 133 -0.77 -12.19 -4.70
N ILE A 134 0.21 -13.09 -4.80
CA ILE A 134 0.56 -13.79 -6.04
C ILE A 134 0.41 -15.30 -5.81
N GLU A 135 -0.26 -15.98 -6.73
CA GLU A 135 -0.48 -17.44 -6.68
C GLU A 135 0.68 -18.26 -7.25
N SER A 136 1.42 -17.70 -8.21
CA SER A 136 2.45 -18.43 -8.95
C SER A 136 3.87 -18.21 -8.41
N ASN A 137 4.63 -19.28 -8.22
CA ASN A 137 6.09 -19.25 -8.00
C ASN A 137 6.87 -18.81 -9.27
N GLY A 138 6.18 -18.63 -10.41
CA GLY A 138 6.78 -18.47 -11.74
C GLY A 138 7.48 -17.13 -12.02
N MET A 139 7.42 -16.14 -11.14
CA MET A 139 8.34 -14.99 -11.26
C MET A 139 9.66 -15.34 -10.57
N THR A 140 10.65 -15.68 -11.38
CA THR A 140 12.04 -15.77 -10.94
C THR A 140 12.42 -14.51 -10.14
N PRO A 141 13.22 -14.65 -9.07
CA PRO A 141 13.57 -13.53 -8.21
C PRO A 141 14.44 -12.55 -8.99
N ARG A 142 13.81 -11.53 -9.59
CA ARG A 142 14.52 -10.27 -9.78
C ARG A 142 14.65 -9.67 -8.39
N SER A 143 15.80 -9.97 -7.78
CA SER A 143 16.46 -9.33 -6.64
C SER A 143 16.01 -7.88 -6.41
N ARG A 144 14.81 -7.68 -5.87
CA ARG A 144 14.38 -6.37 -5.40
C ARG A 144 15.10 -6.11 -4.08
N PRO A 145 15.64 -4.90 -3.88
CA PRO A 145 16.29 -4.56 -2.63
C PRO A 145 15.28 -4.70 -1.50
N TRP A 146 15.67 -5.49 -0.52
CA TRP A 146 14.93 -5.81 0.70
C TRP A 146 14.38 -4.54 1.35
N LEU A 147 13.14 -4.62 1.84
CA LEU A 147 12.65 -3.66 2.84
C LEU A 147 13.62 -3.77 4.00
N ARG A 148 14.38 -2.71 4.25
CA ARG A 148 15.26 -2.65 5.40
C ARG A 148 14.40 -2.70 6.68
N PRO A 149 14.92 -3.18 7.83
CA PRO A 149 14.15 -3.25 9.08
C PRO A 149 13.49 -1.92 9.49
N ASP A 150 14.11 -0.78 9.16
CA ASP A 150 13.58 0.58 9.36
C ASP A 150 12.43 0.94 8.41
N GLN A 151 12.24 0.19 7.32
CA GLN A 151 11.11 0.32 6.40
C GLN A 151 9.99 -0.68 6.72
N ALA A 152 10.30 -1.79 7.39
CA ALA A 152 9.27 -2.73 7.87
C ALA A 152 8.33 -2.07 8.89
N THR A 153 8.79 -1.07 9.65
CA THR A 153 7.97 -0.29 10.58
C THR A 153 6.98 0.67 9.91
N THR A 154 7.12 0.91 8.60
CA THR A 154 6.15 1.69 7.80
C THR A 154 5.10 0.82 7.11
N PHE A 155 5.16 -0.50 7.34
CA PHE A 155 4.15 -1.44 6.87
C PHE A 155 2.84 -1.23 7.64
N ASP A 156 1.77 -0.87 6.92
CA ASP A 156 0.43 -0.77 7.49
C ASP A 156 -0.33 -2.08 7.30
N PRO A 157 -0.55 -2.88 8.37
CA PRO A 157 -1.28 -4.14 8.28
C PRO A 157 -2.73 -3.96 7.79
N ALA A 158 -3.35 -2.81 8.07
CA ALA A 158 -4.73 -2.55 7.63
C ALA A 158 -4.81 -2.44 6.10
N THR A 159 -3.85 -1.76 5.49
CA THR A 159 -3.72 -1.71 4.03
C THR A 159 -3.49 -3.11 3.45
N LEU A 160 -2.60 -3.92 4.02
CA LEU A 160 -2.38 -5.30 3.54
C LEU A 160 -3.66 -6.15 3.67
N ALA A 161 -4.38 -6.06 4.79
CA ALA A 161 -5.61 -6.82 5.01
C ALA A 161 -6.63 -6.59 3.90
N LEU A 162 -6.78 -5.34 3.45
CA LEU A 162 -7.69 -5.02 2.35
C LEU A 162 -7.21 -5.60 1.01
N TRP A 163 -5.90 -5.56 0.74
CA TRP A 163 -5.34 -6.21 -0.46
C TRP A 163 -5.52 -7.73 -0.44
N LEU A 164 -5.33 -8.36 0.72
CA LEU A 164 -5.57 -9.79 0.93
C LEU A 164 -7.03 -10.13 0.62
N ALA A 165 -7.97 -9.34 1.12
CA ALA A 165 -9.38 -9.52 0.85
C ALA A 165 -9.70 -9.42 -0.65
N CYS A 166 -9.07 -8.49 -1.37
CA CYS A 166 -9.29 -8.36 -2.81
C CYS A 166 -8.63 -9.49 -3.63
N ALA A 167 -7.51 -10.05 -3.18
CA ALA A 167 -6.77 -11.06 -3.92
C ALA A 167 -7.21 -12.49 -3.64
N ARG A 168 -7.49 -12.83 -2.37
CA ARG A 168 -7.61 -14.22 -1.88
C ARG A 168 -9.01 -14.70 -1.60
N LEU A 169 -10.00 -13.80 -1.54
CA LEU A 169 -11.38 -14.23 -1.35
C LEU A 169 -11.92 -14.93 -2.62
N PRO A 170 -12.80 -15.93 -2.45
CA PRO A 170 -13.60 -16.46 -3.55
C PRO A 170 -14.35 -15.34 -4.27
N GLU A 171 -14.70 -15.54 -5.55
CA GLU A 171 -15.33 -14.48 -6.36
C GLU A 171 -16.60 -13.92 -5.71
N ALA A 172 -17.47 -14.79 -5.21
CA ALA A 172 -18.69 -14.38 -4.49
C ALA A 172 -18.36 -13.51 -3.25
N GLY A 173 -17.30 -13.86 -2.51
CA GLY A 173 -16.82 -13.09 -1.36
C GLY A 173 -16.31 -11.70 -1.75
N ARG A 174 -15.57 -11.61 -2.85
CA ARG A 174 -15.10 -10.33 -3.41
C ARG A 174 -16.25 -9.43 -3.83
N LEU A 175 -17.29 -10.00 -4.45
CA LEU A 175 -18.49 -9.25 -4.85
C LEU A 175 -19.23 -8.70 -3.62
N LEU A 176 -19.46 -9.53 -2.60
CA LEU A 176 -20.10 -9.10 -1.35
C LEU A 176 -19.32 -7.97 -0.65
N LEU A 177 -17.98 -8.10 -0.60
CA LEU A 177 -17.12 -7.07 -0.05
C LEU A 177 -17.17 -5.78 -0.87
N GLY A 178 -17.12 -5.89 -2.20
CA GLY A 178 -17.23 -4.74 -3.11
C GLY A 178 -18.54 -3.96 -2.91
N ASP A 179 -19.66 -4.68 -2.86
CA ASP A 179 -20.98 -4.11 -2.60
C ASP A 179 -21.07 -3.45 -1.23
N ALA A 180 -20.51 -4.08 -0.19
CA ALA A 180 -20.47 -3.52 1.16
C ALA A 180 -19.65 -2.23 1.22
N LEU A 181 -18.48 -2.21 0.57
CA LEU A 181 -17.63 -1.01 0.49
C LEU A 181 -18.32 0.11 -0.29
N ALA A 182 -19.04 -0.21 -1.37
CA ALA A 182 -19.83 0.76 -2.13
C ALA A 182 -20.96 1.38 -1.28
N ARG A 183 -21.53 0.61 -0.33
CA ARG A 183 -22.49 1.10 0.67
C ARG A 183 -21.86 1.80 1.88
N GLY A 184 -20.54 1.99 1.89
CA GLY A 184 -19.84 2.70 2.96
C GLY A 184 -19.55 1.86 4.21
N TRP A 185 -19.50 0.53 4.09
CA TRP A 185 -19.15 -0.34 5.22
C TRP A 185 -17.75 0.02 5.78
N PRO A 186 -17.61 0.30 7.09
CA PRO A 186 -16.41 0.90 7.65
C PRO A 186 -15.28 -0.10 7.95
N GLY A 187 -15.49 -1.41 7.80
CA GLY A 187 -14.62 -2.46 8.34
C GLY A 187 -13.14 -2.40 7.92
N PHE A 188 -12.83 -1.84 6.74
CA PHE A 188 -11.44 -1.65 6.27
C PHE A 188 -10.97 -0.19 6.25
N SER A 189 -11.80 0.76 6.68
CA SER A 189 -11.39 2.15 6.76
C SER A 189 -10.40 2.31 7.92
N GLY A 190 -9.18 2.77 7.63
CA GLY A 190 -8.01 2.81 8.52
C GLY A 190 -8.10 3.69 9.78
N ASN A 191 -9.28 3.86 10.36
CA ASN A 191 -9.48 4.38 11.72
C ASN A 191 -9.55 3.23 12.76
N ALA A 192 -8.79 2.15 12.54
CA ALA A 192 -8.71 1.01 13.47
C ALA A 192 -7.95 1.33 14.78
N SER A 193 -7.62 2.60 15.05
CA SER A 193 -7.10 3.01 16.36
C SER A 193 -8.17 3.09 17.46
N ALA A 194 -9.46 2.97 17.14
CA ALA A 194 -10.52 3.09 18.15
C ALA A 194 -11.06 1.76 18.70
N THR A 195 -10.67 0.60 18.15
CA THR A 195 -11.27 -0.69 18.57
C THR A 195 -10.29 -1.85 18.69
N PHE A 196 -9.00 -1.65 18.40
CA PHE A 196 -8.02 -2.73 18.39
C PHE A 196 -6.80 -2.35 19.24
N ILE A 197 -6.84 -2.71 20.52
CA ILE A 197 -5.65 -2.77 21.37
C ILE A 197 -5.21 -4.24 21.41
N PRO A 198 -4.15 -4.65 20.71
CA PRO A 198 -3.63 -5.99 20.86
C PRO A 198 -3.15 -6.20 22.31
N PRO A 199 -3.32 -7.41 22.90
CA PRO A 199 -2.79 -7.68 24.23
C PRO A 199 -1.26 -7.50 24.21
N ALA A 200 -0.76 -6.67 25.12
CA ALA A 200 0.66 -6.36 25.22
C ALA A 200 1.50 -7.63 25.42
N ARG A 201 2.24 -8.06 24.39
CA ARG A 201 3.27 -9.08 24.55
C ARG A 201 4.43 -8.49 25.34
N LYS A 202 4.65 -9.02 26.55
CA LYS A 202 5.84 -8.76 27.35
C LYS A 202 7.05 -9.30 26.61
N HIS A 203 7.90 -8.41 26.10
CA HIS A 203 9.22 -8.80 25.63
C HIS A 203 10.06 -9.29 26.84
N PRO A 204 10.69 -10.47 26.77
CA PRO A 204 11.67 -10.85 27.78
C PRO A 204 12.88 -9.91 27.66
N LYS A 205 13.14 -9.12 28.71
CA LYS A 205 14.37 -8.34 28.83
C LYS A 205 15.54 -9.31 29.01
N ALA A 206 16.34 -9.49 27.97
CA ALA A 206 17.66 -10.07 28.11
C ALA A 206 18.55 -9.05 28.84
N SER A 207 18.71 -9.23 30.14
CA SER A 207 19.77 -8.56 30.91
C SER A 207 21.11 -9.18 30.52
N MET A 208 21.87 -8.52 29.64
CA MET A 208 23.32 -8.75 29.58
C MET A 208 23.97 -8.03 30.75
N THR A 209 24.26 -8.81 31.79
CA THR A 209 25.19 -8.43 32.86
C THR A 209 26.61 -8.47 32.31
N ILE A 210 27.22 -7.31 32.11
CA ILE A 210 28.67 -7.20 31.84
C ILE A 210 29.35 -6.97 33.19
N PRO A 211 30.29 -7.83 33.64
CA PRO A 211 30.97 -7.61 34.90
C PRO A 211 32.01 -6.49 34.78
N ALA A 212 32.04 -5.67 35.84
CA ALA A 212 32.88 -4.51 36.02
C ALA A 212 34.37 -4.86 36.09
N ARG A 213 35.21 -4.03 35.45
CA ARG A 213 36.63 -3.94 35.76
C ARG A 213 36.94 -2.53 36.22
N SER A 214 37.40 -2.46 37.47
CA SER A 214 37.81 -1.28 38.21
C SER A 214 39.05 -0.62 37.61
N ALA A 215 39.10 0.72 37.53
CA ALA A 215 40.05 1.54 38.29
C ALA A 215 40.11 3.00 37.79
N HIS A 216 39.90 3.89 38.76
CA HIS A 216 40.64 5.15 38.99
C HIS A 216 40.43 6.34 38.06
N GLY A 217 39.71 7.32 38.62
CA GLY A 217 40.37 8.58 38.96
C GLY A 217 39.99 9.80 38.11
N VAL A 218 39.86 10.92 38.84
CA VAL A 218 40.04 12.31 38.40
C VAL A 218 38.77 13.14 38.14
N LYS A 219 38.50 13.95 39.18
CA LYS A 219 38.06 15.36 39.22
C LYS A 219 36.80 15.75 38.43
N THR A 220 35.74 15.90 39.20
CA THR A 220 34.62 16.81 38.99
C THR A 220 35.08 18.23 38.70
N VAL A 221 34.85 18.70 37.48
CA VAL A 221 34.80 20.12 37.13
C VAL A 221 33.40 20.40 36.58
N ASN A 222 32.64 21.22 37.31
CA ASN A 222 31.37 21.76 36.88
C ASN A 222 31.60 22.71 35.70
N VAL A 223 31.28 22.27 34.48
CA VAL A 223 31.07 23.16 33.33
C VAL A 223 29.59 23.13 32.98
N ARG A 224 28.95 24.24 33.35
CA ARG A 224 27.60 24.65 32.96
C ARG A 224 27.56 24.75 31.43
N ARG A 225 27.10 23.70 30.75
CA ARG A 225 26.90 23.70 29.31
C ARG A 225 25.42 23.95 29.01
N SER A 226 25.14 25.18 28.64
CA SER A 226 23.91 25.57 27.95
C SER A 226 23.79 24.70 26.69
N THR A 227 22.94 23.69 26.75
CA THR A 227 22.47 22.98 25.56
C THR A 227 21.20 23.68 25.14
N THR A 228 21.35 24.60 24.19
CA THR A 228 20.28 24.94 23.26
C THR A 228 19.83 23.64 22.62
N ALA A 229 18.73 23.10 23.14
CA ALA A 229 17.99 22.03 22.48
C ALA A 229 17.51 22.61 21.15
N GLU A 230 18.24 22.28 20.07
CA GLU A 230 17.69 22.31 18.73
C GLU A 230 16.47 21.39 18.74
N ALA A 231 15.32 22.03 18.88
CA ALA A 231 14.05 21.42 18.59
C ALA A 231 14.11 20.96 17.13
N HIS A 232 14.25 19.65 16.93
CA HIS A 232 13.91 19.01 15.68
C HIS A 232 12.43 19.31 15.41
N SER A 233 12.21 20.38 14.67
CA SER A 233 10.92 20.80 14.17
C SER A 233 10.37 19.67 13.33
N SER A 234 9.21 19.16 13.76
CA SER A 234 8.37 18.32 12.93
C SER A 234 8.13 19.02 11.59
N PRO A 235 8.13 18.31 10.44
CA PRO A 235 8.00 18.93 9.13
C PRO A 235 6.66 19.66 9.06
N SER A 236 6.72 20.99 9.12
CA SER A 236 5.55 21.85 9.25
C SER A 236 4.67 21.71 8.00
N GLY A 237 3.35 21.64 8.17
CA GLY A 237 2.39 21.60 7.06
C GLY A 237 2.54 22.76 6.07
N GLY A 238 3.26 23.83 6.44
CA GLY A 238 3.59 24.97 5.58
C GLY A 238 4.50 24.61 4.38
N GLU A 239 5.51 23.75 4.55
CA GLU A 239 6.41 23.40 3.44
C GLU A 239 5.67 22.62 2.34
N ARG A 240 4.80 21.70 2.75
CA ARG A 240 3.98 20.91 1.83
C ARG A 240 3.06 21.82 1.02
N GLU A 241 2.46 22.81 1.67
CA GLU A 241 1.55 23.75 1.04
C GLU A 241 2.28 24.68 0.05
N LEU A 242 3.46 25.20 0.42
CA LEU A 242 4.31 25.98 -0.48
C LEU A 242 4.74 25.17 -1.71
N LEU A 243 5.13 23.91 -1.52
CA LEU A 243 5.46 23.04 -2.65
C LEU A 243 4.23 22.73 -3.52
N ARG A 244 3.05 22.53 -2.91
CA ARG A 244 1.79 22.34 -3.66
C ARG A 244 1.44 23.56 -4.51
N GLN A 245 1.62 24.76 -3.98
CA GLN A 245 1.41 26.02 -4.71
C GLN A 245 2.39 26.14 -5.88
N ALA A 246 3.67 25.85 -5.65
CA ALA A 246 4.69 25.85 -6.70
C ALA A 246 4.37 24.84 -7.81
N VAL A 247 3.91 23.63 -7.46
CA VAL A 247 3.46 22.64 -8.44
C VAL A 247 2.26 23.13 -9.23
N THR A 248 1.30 23.77 -8.57
CA THR A 248 0.11 24.33 -9.22
C THR A 248 0.50 25.42 -10.23
N ALA A 249 1.41 26.32 -9.85
CA ALA A 249 1.92 27.37 -10.73
C ALA A 249 2.66 26.79 -11.95
N ALA A 250 3.56 25.81 -11.73
CA ALA A 250 4.29 25.15 -12.81
C ALA A 250 3.35 24.40 -13.77
N LEU A 251 2.32 23.74 -13.24
CA LEU A 251 1.28 23.09 -14.05
C LEU A 251 0.50 24.11 -14.88
N LEU A 252 0.09 25.23 -14.30
CA LEU A 252 -0.63 26.29 -15.03
C LEU A 252 0.22 26.83 -16.19
N GLN A 253 1.50 27.16 -15.94
CA GLN A 253 2.42 27.61 -16.98
C GLN A 253 2.58 26.57 -18.10
N LEU A 254 2.72 25.28 -17.75
CA LEU A 254 2.78 24.20 -18.74
C LEU A 254 1.52 24.11 -19.58
N THR A 255 0.35 24.16 -18.94
CA THR A 255 -0.93 24.01 -19.65
C THR A 255 -1.27 25.19 -20.56
N GLN A 256 -0.67 26.36 -20.33
CA GLN A 256 -0.76 27.53 -21.18
C GLN A 256 0.24 27.52 -22.34
N SER A 257 1.23 26.62 -22.32
CA SER A 257 2.21 26.46 -23.40
C SER A 257 1.55 25.94 -24.68
N ALA A 258 1.96 26.47 -25.83
CA ALA A 258 1.52 25.98 -27.14
C ALA A 258 1.93 24.51 -27.41
N ALA A 259 2.93 24.01 -26.67
CA ALA A 259 3.40 22.63 -26.72
C ALA A 259 2.55 21.68 -25.87
N PHE A 260 1.62 22.16 -25.05
CA PHE A 260 0.73 21.31 -24.27
C PHE A 260 -0.32 20.64 -25.17
N ASN A 261 -0.63 19.37 -24.90
CA ASN A 261 -1.55 18.54 -25.72
C ASN A 261 -1.14 18.44 -27.20
N ARG A 262 0.15 18.34 -27.49
CA ARG A 262 0.70 18.04 -28.82
C ARG A 262 1.41 16.68 -28.80
N HIS A 263 1.45 15.94 -29.91
CA HIS A 263 2.22 14.68 -30.01
C HIS A 263 3.63 14.83 -29.41
N GLY A 264 4.35 15.86 -29.87
CA GLY A 264 5.68 16.33 -29.47
C GLY A 264 5.82 17.06 -28.12
N GLY A 265 4.74 17.12 -27.34
CA GLY A 265 4.53 18.17 -26.36
C GLY A 265 5.29 18.09 -25.03
N GLU A 266 5.08 19.12 -24.21
CA GLU A 266 5.59 19.19 -22.83
C GLU A 266 4.66 18.52 -21.80
N GLY A 267 3.46 18.13 -22.23
CA GLY A 267 2.52 17.40 -21.41
C GLY A 267 1.18 17.20 -22.09
N TRP A 268 0.37 16.32 -21.49
CA TRP A 268 -0.94 15.91 -21.99
C TRP A 268 -1.92 15.85 -20.83
N ARG A 269 -3.16 16.29 -21.05
CA ARG A 269 -4.27 15.97 -20.17
C ARG A 269 -5.09 14.83 -20.78
N VAL A 270 -5.15 13.69 -20.10
CA VAL A 270 -5.99 12.55 -20.52
C VAL A 270 -6.90 12.20 -19.35
N ASN A 271 -8.22 12.29 -19.56
CA ASN A 271 -9.22 12.15 -18.51
C ASN A 271 -8.92 13.10 -17.32
N GLU A 272 -8.90 12.56 -16.10
CA GLU A 272 -8.63 13.25 -14.85
C GLU A 272 -7.14 13.25 -14.44
N VAL A 273 -6.25 13.17 -15.43
CA VAL A 273 -4.80 13.07 -15.21
C VAL A 273 -4.03 13.99 -16.13
N PHE A 274 -3.03 14.67 -15.56
CA PHE A 274 -1.98 15.35 -16.31
C PHE A 274 -0.73 14.46 -16.38
N PHE A 275 -0.24 14.22 -17.59
CA PHE A 275 1.04 13.60 -17.87
C PHE A 275 2.01 14.70 -18.31
N LEU A 276 2.94 15.10 -17.46
CA LEU A 276 3.88 16.20 -17.74
C LEU A 276 5.27 15.64 -18.05
N CYS A 277 5.91 16.10 -19.11
CA CYS A 277 7.31 15.76 -19.38
C CYS A 277 8.17 16.14 -18.17
N ALA A 278 8.93 15.18 -17.65
CA ALA A 278 9.57 15.32 -16.35
C ALA A 278 10.56 16.50 -16.33
N LYS A 279 11.44 16.60 -17.34
CA LYS A 279 12.44 17.67 -17.39
C LYS A 279 11.80 19.08 -17.44
N PRO A 280 10.92 19.41 -18.41
CA PRO A 280 10.27 20.73 -18.46
C PRO A 280 9.47 21.08 -17.20
N PHE A 281 8.88 20.08 -16.55
CA PHE A 281 8.17 20.28 -15.29
C PHE A 281 9.10 20.62 -14.13
N ALA A 282 10.22 19.90 -13.99
CA ALA A 282 11.19 20.21 -12.93
C ALA A 282 11.82 21.58 -13.12
N GLU A 283 12.16 21.98 -14.35
CA GLU A 283 12.76 23.28 -14.63
C GLU A 283 11.83 24.41 -14.15
N ARG A 284 10.56 24.40 -14.60
CA ARG A 284 9.55 25.38 -14.14
C ARG A 284 9.33 25.36 -12.63
N LEU A 285 9.34 24.18 -12.03
CA LEU A 285 9.17 24.07 -10.58
C LEU A 285 10.37 24.63 -9.82
N GLN A 286 11.59 24.43 -10.33
CA GLN A 286 12.84 24.92 -9.75
C GLN A 286 13.01 26.43 -9.90
N ASP A 287 12.43 27.01 -10.95
CA ASP A 287 12.37 28.46 -11.17
C ASP A 287 11.40 29.18 -10.22
N SER A 288 10.52 28.44 -9.52
CA SER A 288 9.63 29.06 -8.54
C SER A 288 10.43 29.63 -7.36
N SER A 289 10.09 30.85 -6.93
CA SER A 289 10.86 31.62 -5.94
C SER A 289 11.16 30.84 -4.67
N TRP A 290 10.19 30.10 -4.13
CA TRP A 290 10.42 29.29 -2.94
C TRP A 290 11.32 28.08 -3.21
N VAL A 291 11.09 27.31 -4.29
CA VAL A 291 11.92 26.11 -4.60
C VAL A 291 13.35 26.50 -4.96
N ALA A 292 13.55 27.64 -5.62
CA ALA A 292 14.85 28.23 -5.94
C ALA A 292 15.72 28.40 -4.69
N THR A 293 15.12 28.81 -3.55
CA THR A 293 15.83 28.95 -2.27
C THR A 293 16.21 27.62 -1.61
N GLN A 294 15.62 26.50 -2.06
CA GLN A 294 15.83 25.19 -1.47
C GLN A 294 16.89 24.40 -2.23
N ALA A 295 18.16 24.49 -1.81
CA ALA A 295 19.30 23.81 -2.46
C ALA A 295 19.08 22.31 -2.68
N ALA A 296 18.40 21.63 -1.75
CA ALA A 296 18.08 20.21 -1.87
C ALA A 296 17.12 19.89 -3.03
N LEU A 297 16.22 20.82 -3.37
CA LEU A 297 15.21 20.66 -4.42
C LEU A 297 15.73 21.01 -5.82
N GLN A 298 16.93 21.59 -5.91
CA GLN A 298 17.63 21.81 -7.19
C GLN A 298 18.08 20.49 -7.85
N LYS A 299 18.15 19.41 -7.07
CA LYS A 299 18.37 18.06 -7.61
C LYS A 299 17.04 17.42 -7.99
N ARG A 300 16.78 17.23 -9.30
CA ARG A 300 15.53 16.62 -9.83
C ARG A 300 15.11 15.33 -9.13
N LYS A 301 16.06 14.43 -8.85
CA LYS A 301 15.80 13.17 -8.14
C LYS A 301 15.25 13.39 -6.73
N THR A 302 15.78 14.38 -6.00
CA THR A 302 15.34 14.74 -4.65
C THR A 302 13.97 15.42 -4.72
N LEU A 303 13.77 16.34 -5.67
CA LEU A 303 12.50 17.00 -5.93
C LEU A 303 11.37 15.99 -6.14
N TYR A 304 11.52 15.04 -7.07
CA TYR A 304 10.48 14.07 -7.35
C TYR A 304 10.20 13.11 -6.18
N ARG A 305 11.24 12.72 -5.42
CA ARG A 305 11.04 11.92 -4.20
C ARG A 305 10.24 12.68 -3.16
N ARG A 306 10.50 13.98 -3.00
CA ARG A 306 9.75 14.85 -2.08
C ARG A 306 8.29 15.00 -2.53
N LEU A 307 8.05 15.23 -3.82
CA LEU A 307 6.71 15.31 -4.38
C LEU A 307 5.92 14.01 -4.18
N ALA A 308 6.55 12.85 -4.44
CA ALA A 308 5.95 11.54 -4.23
C ALA A 308 5.63 11.29 -2.75
N HIS A 309 6.57 11.59 -1.86
CA HIS A 309 6.40 11.44 -0.41
C HIS A 309 5.21 12.22 0.13
N TRP A 310 4.92 13.41 -0.42
CA TRP A 310 3.76 14.22 -0.02
C TRP A 310 2.48 13.98 -0.82
N GLY A 311 2.48 12.97 -1.69
CA GLY A 311 1.33 12.60 -2.52
C GLY A 311 0.91 13.68 -3.52
N LEU A 312 1.85 14.53 -3.94
CA LEU A 312 1.61 15.58 -4.95
C LEU A 312 1.70 15.03 -6.38
N ILE A 313 2.30 13.85 -6.55
CA ILE A 313 2.40 13.14 -7.83
C ILE A 313 2.06 11.67 -7.62
N GLU A 314 1.60 11.00 -8.66
CA GLU A 314 1.40 9.56 -8.67
C GLU A 314 2.68 8.82 -9.08
N THR A 315 3.00 7.75 -8.36
CA THR A 315 4.16 6.90 -8.64
C THR A 315 3.76 5.61 -9.37
N ASN A 316 4.68 5.08 -10.17
CA ASN A 316 4.61 3.71 -10.68
C ASN A 316 5.44 2.81 -9.76
N GLY A 317 4.82 2.26 -8.71
CA GLY A 317 5.55 1.62 -7.61
C GLY A 317 6.40 2.66 -6.87
N SER A 318 7.71 2.44 -6.77
CA SER A 318 8.65 3.39 -6.14
C SER A 318 9.18 4.47 -7.09
N MET A 319 8.82 4.41 -8.38
CA MET A 319 9.35 5.31 -9.40
C MET A 319 8.40 6.50 -9.60
N PRO A 320 8.86 7.75 -9.38
CA PRO A 320 8.03 8.93 -9.60
C PRO A 320 7.90 9.30 -11.09
N ILE A 321 8.80 8.78 -11.94
CA ILE A 321 8.81 9.01 -13.38
C ILE A 321 8.24 7.77 -14.08
N TRP A 322 7.33 8.01 -15.01
CA TRP A 322 6.70 7.01 -15.86
C TRP A 322 7.31 7.08 -17.26
N LYS A 323 7.45 5.93 -17.92
CA LYS A 323 7.71 5.86 -19.36
C LYS A 323 6.39 5.62 -20.07
N ILE A 324 6.03 6.53 -20.97
CA ILE A 324 4.82 6.43 -21.78
C ILE A 324 5.16 6.43 -23.26
N ARG A 325 4.29 5.81 -24.04
CA ARG A 325 4.24 5.83 -25.50
C ARG A 325 3.00 6.61 -25.92
N ILE A 326 3.20 7.64 -26.72
CA ILE A 326 2.15 8.47 -27.32
C ILE A 326 2.04 8.08 -28.79
N THR A 327 0.81 7.93 -29.26
CA THR A 327 0.47 7.61 -30.64
C THR A 327 -0.66 8.51 -31.10
N GLU A 328 -0.51 9.17 -32.24
CA GLU A 328 -1.51 10.07 -32.84
C GLU A 328 -1.79 9.61 -34.28
N PRO A 329 -3.06 9.53 -34.74
CA PRO A 329 -3.39 9.22 -36.11
C PRO A 329 -2.74 10.22 -37.07
N GLY A 330 -2.11 9.71 -38.13
CA GLY A 330 -1.35 10.54 -39.07
C GLY A 330 0.10 10.81 -38.67
N CYS A 331 0.51 10.45 -37.45
CA CYS A 331 1.93 10.43 -37.07
C CYS A 331 2.51 9.01 -37.27
N PRO A 332 3.50 8.82 -38.17
CA PRO A 332 3.99 7.49 -38.53
C PRO A 332 4.85 6.85 -37.42
N GLN A 333 5.40 7.64 -36.49
CA GLN A 333 6.26 7.14 -35.42
C GLN A 333 5.68 7.47 -34.04
N PRO A 334 5.62 6.48 -33.13
CA PRO A 334 5.22 6.71 -31.76
C PRO A 334 6.26 7.55 -31.03
N GLN A 335 5.81 8.42 -30.12
CA GLN A 335 6.69 9.19 -29.26
C GLN A 335 6.83 8.56 -27.88
N PHE A 336 8.06 8.43 -27.42
CA PHE A 336 8.37 7.98 -26.07
C PHE A 336 8.71 9.17 -25.18
N ALA A 337 8.08 9.24 -24.01
CA ALA A 337 8.30 10.32 -23.07
C ALA A 337 8.48 9.81 -21.63
N SER A 338 9.38 10.46 -20.90
CA SER A 338 9.52 10.31 -19.45
C SER A 338 8.67 11.37 -18.76
N VAL A 339 7.61 10.95 -18.07
CA VAL A 339 6.59 11.86 -17.54
C VAL A 339 6.36 11.70 -16.04
N ILE A 340 5.84 12.76 -15.43
CA ILE A 340 5.27 12.78 -14.08
C ILE A 340 3.75 12.78 -14.22
N LYS A 341 3.08 11.98 -13.38
CA LYS A 341 1.63 11.87 -13.38
C LYS A 341 1.04 12.70 -12.24
N LEU A 342 0.20 13.68 -12.56
CA LEU A 342 -0.49 14.53 -11.58
C LEU A 342 -2.00 14.26 -11.65
N PRO A 343 -2.66 13.91 -10.54
CA PRO A 343 -4.11 13.71 -10.52
C PRO A 343 -4.82 15.07 -10.54
N ALA A 344 -5.74 15.26 -11.49
CA ALA A 344 -6.41 16.54 -11.70
C ALA A 344 -7.23 17.01 -10.47
N ALA A 345 -7.72 16.07 -9.67
CA ALA A 345 -8.46 16.35 -8.43
C ALA A 345 -7.66 17.19 -7.41
N LEU A 346 -6.33 17.11 -7.41
CA LEU A 346 -5.47 17.91 -6.53
C LEU A 346 -5.23 19.33 -7.06
N TYR A 347 -5.51 19.57 -8.34
CA TYR A 347 -5.14 20.78 -9.08
C TYR A 347 -6.35 21.38 -9.80
N ARG A 348 -7.45 21.58 -9.07
CA ARG A 348 -8.75 22.05 -9.62
C ARG A 348 -8.63 23.30 -10.50
N GLN A 349 -7.69 24.18 -10.22
CA GLN A 349 -7.46 25.41 -11.00
C GLN A 349 -6.99 25.14 -12.43
N ALA A 350 -6.34 24.00 -12.69
CA ALA A 350 -5.89 23.59 -14.03
C ALA A 350 -6.91 22.71 -14.78
N VAL A 351 -8.07 22.41 -14.17
CA VAL A 351 -9.09 21.49 -14.73
C VAL A 351 -9.89 22.11 -15.87
N SER A 352 -9.70 23.40 -16.21
CA SER A 352 -10.32 24.03 -17.39
C SER A 352 -9.61 23.70 -18.71
N VAL A 353 -8.43 23.07 -18.68
CA VAL A 353 -7.60 22.79 -19.86
C VAL A 353 -8.21 21.69 -20.71
N LYS A 354 -8.37 21.88 -22.02
CA LYS A 354 -8.95 20.85 -22.92
C LYS A 354 -8.22 19.51 -22.80
N GLN A 355 -8.93 18.40 -22.93
CA GLN A 355 -8.31 17.07 -22.96
C GLN A 355 -7.59 16.85 -24.30
N TYR A 356 -6.52 16.05 -24.26
CA TYR A 356 -5.84 15.56 -25.44
C TYR A 356 -6.67 14.43 -26.06
N HIS A 357 -7.32 14.74 -27.18
CA HIS A 357 -8.15 13.77 -27.93
C HIS A 357 -7.49 13.29 -29.22
N ALA A 358 -6.37 13.89 -29.62
CA ALA A 358 -5.74 13.59 -30.89
C ALA A 358 -5.02 12.23 -30.87
N GLY A 359 -4.66 11.69 -29.71
CA GLY A 359 -3.90 10.44 -29.63
C GLY A 359 -4.19 9.60 -28.40
N THR A 360 -3.60 8.40 -28.38
CA THR A 360 -3.62 7.50 -27.21
C THR A 360 -2.32 7.64 -26.45
N VAL A 361 -2.42 7.77 -25.11
CA VAL A 361 -1.29 7.72 -24.19
C VAL A 361 -1.27 6.36 -23.51
N GLN A 362 -0.26 5.55 -23.80
CA GLN A 362 -0.11 4.19 -23.26
C GLN A 362 1.13 4.09 -22.38
N LYS A 363 1.03 3.34 -21.28
CA LYS A 363 2.20 3.01 -20.45
C LYS A 363 3.08 2.03 -21.21
N VAL A 364 4.40 2.26 -21.23
CA VAL A 364 5.35 1.25 -21.69
C VAL A 364 5.56 0.25 -20.55
N VAL A 365 5.22 -1.01 -20.80
CA VAL A 365 5.58 -2.12 -19.92
C VAL A 365 6.92 -2.63 -20.44
N GLU A 366 8.01 -2.27 -19.73
CA GLU A 366 9.35 -2.82 -19.96
C GLU A 366 9.59 -4.03 -19.04
#